data_AF-A0A1H0N9Q3-F1
#
_entry.id   AF-A0A1H0N9Q3-F1
#
_cell.length_a   1.000
_cell.length_b   1.000
_cell.length_c   1.000
_cell.angle_alpha   90.00
_cell.angle_beta   90.00
_cell.angle_gamma   90.00
#
_symmetry.space_group_name_H-M   'P 1'
#
loop_
_entity.id
_entity.type
_entity.pdbx_description
1 polymer ?
#
loop_
_entity_poly.entity_id
_entity_poly.type
_entity_poly.pdbx_seq_one_letter_code
_entity_poly.pdbx_strand_id
1 'polypeptide(L)'
;MNIVDINIENPSLEEVFLNFMKDDLEKLTEMMDVMPKALLAVFGMDNLNMTKIEGFYESKGHLIVILMGSIFAVYLSSSLLVKEEDDKTIEYLLSKPITRNEIYCAKYMAFVTIITMVKEEVAFEFKMESGIVVQAFGELYNEFKAELEVDYNRYVLLTNELLLKNIDYSKFKEDVNVNKVLEIIIYVSEGLNNKFIAQYKGDYKEIMKNTVKIRDEALSYMDIIMKE
;
A
#
# COMPACT_ATOMS: atom_id res chain seq x y z
N MET A 1 8.36 16.37 29.70
CA MET A 1 9.12 15.25 30.30
C MET A 1 8.76 14.03 29.48
N ASN A 2 9.76 13.39 28.87
CA ASN A 2 9.63 12.40 27.79
C ASN A 2 8.67 11.27 28.15
N ILE A 3 7.63 11.14 27.33
CA ILE A 3 6.74 10.00 27.36
C ILE A 3 7.36 8.99 26.39
N VAL A 4 8.02 8.01 27.00
CA VAL A 4 8.20 6.62 26.57
C VAL A 4 8.08 6.39 25.07
N ASP A 5 9.20 6.01 24.45
CA ASP A 5 9.25 5.27 23.20
C ASP A 5 8.32 4.07 23.29
N ILE A 6 7.05 4.24 22.91
CA ILE A 6 6.14 3.13 22.73
C ILE A 6 6.58 2.45 21.44
N ASN A 7 7.44 1.45 21.60
CA ASN A 7 7.69 0.46 20.57
C ASN A 7 6.43 -0.41 20.42
N ILE A 8 5.34 0.20 19.94
CA ILE A 8 4.39 -0.53 19.12
C ILE A 8 5.27 -0.97 17.97
N GLU A 9 5.55 -2.28 17.83
CA GLU A 9 6.00 -2.81 16.55
C GLU A 9 4.88 -2.47 15.57
N ASN A 10 4.98 -1.26 15.03
CA ASN A 10 4.05 -0.70 14.10
C ASN A 10 4.22 -1.58 12.86
N PRO A 11 3.19 -2.28 12.40
CA PRO A 11 3.32 -3.14 11.24
C PRO A 11 4.01 -2.31 10.15
N SER A 12 5.08 -2.87 9.60
CA SER A 12 5.83 -2.16 8.56
C SER A 12 4.84 -1.78 7.45
N LEU A 13 5.11 -0.70 6.71
CA LEU A 13 4.25 -0.33 5.57
C LEU A 13 4.00 -1.53 4.64
N GLU A 14 4.97 -2.45 4.53
CA GLU A 14 4.80 -3.72 3.83
C GLU A 14 3.76 -4.64 4.46
N GLU A 15 3.70 -4.77 5.78
CA GLU A 15 2.74 -5.64 6.47
C GLU A 15 1.31 -5.10 6.42
N VAL A 16 1.13 -3.78 6.56
CA VAL A 16 -0.18 -3.12 6.35
C VAL A 16 -0.63 -3.29 4.90
N PHE A 17 0.28 -3.09 3.95
CA PHE A 17 0.02 -3.30 2.53
C PHE A 17 -0.34 -4.75 2.20
N LEU A 18 0.43 -5.72 2.68
CA LEU A 18 0.18 -7.16 2.48
C LEU A 18 -1.20 -7.57 2.99
N ASN A 19 -1.61 -7.08 4.16
CA ASN A 19 -2.93 -7.36 4.72
C ASN A 19 -4.06 -6.71 3.89
N PHE A 20 -3.86 -5.50 3.39
CA PHE A 20 -4.84 -4.83 2.52
C PHE A 20 -4.95 -5.51 1.14
N MET A 21 -3.84 -6.02 0.61
CA MET A 21 -3.75 -6.57 -0.75
C MET A 21 -3.92 -8.09 -0.82
N LYS A 22 -4.12 -8.75 0.32
CA LYS A 22 -4.20 -10.21 0.44
C LYS A 22 -5.19 -10.85 -0.54
N ASP A 23 -6.40 -10.32 -0.62
CA ASP A 23 -7.46 -10.84 -1.50
C ASP A 23 -7.10 -10.72 -2.99
N ASP A 24 -6.41 -9.64 -3.36
CA ASP A 24 -5.95 -9.38 -4.73
C ASP A 24 -4.74 -10.24 -5.10
N LEU A 25 -3.83 -10.46 -4.15
CA LEU A 25 -2.68 -11.36 -4.28
C LEU A 25 -3.15 -12.81 -4.46
N GLU A 26 -4.14 -13.26 -3.70
CA GLU A 26 -4.71 -14.60 -3.82
C GLU A 26 -5.34 -14.81 -5.21
N LYS A 27 -6.15 -13.85 -5.70
CA LYS A 27 -6.74 -13.93 -7.05
C LYS A 27 -5.70 -13.90 -8.17
N LEU A 28 -4.67 -13.07 -8.06
CA LEU A 28 -3.58 -13.04 -9.03
C LEU A 28 -2.81 -14.36 -9.06
N THR A 29 -2.53 -14.93 -7.89
CA THR A 29 -1.87 -16.24 -7.76
C THR A 29 -2.72 -17.34 -8.40
N GLU A 30 -4.02 -17.35 -8.13
CA GLU A 30 -4.95 -18.31 -8.72
C GLU A 30 -5.00 -18.18 -10.25
N MET A 31 -5.03 -16.96 -10.79
CA MET A 31 -4.95 -16.72 -12.24
C MET A 31 -3.62 -17.18 -12.86
N MET A 32 -2.50 -17.03 -12.14
CA MET A 32 -1.18 -17.48 -12.59
C MET A 32 -1.09 -19.01 -12.62
N ASP A 33 -1.69 -19.71 -11.66
CA ASP A 33 -1.70 -21.17 -11.60
C ASP A 33 -2.46 -21.82 -12.77
N VAL A 34 -3.47 -21.13 -13.32
CA VAL A 34 -4.21 -21.61 -14.52
C VAL A 34 -3.45 -21.34 -15.83
N MET A 35 -2.43 -20.48 -15.83
CA MET A 35 -1.68 -20.11 -17.04
C MET A 35 -0.51 -21.06 -17.32
N PRO A 36 -0.26 -21.43 -18.59
CA PRO A 36 0.91 -22.22 -18.95
C PRO A 36 2.21 -21.49 -18.61
N LYS A 37 3.21 -22.19 -18.05
CA LYS A 37 4.50 -21.61 -17.64
C LYS A 37 5.22 -20.82 -18.75
N ALA A 38 5.10 -21.29 -20.00
CA ALA A 38 5.66 -20.58 -21.16
C ALA A 38 5.03 -19.20 -21.37
N LEU A 39 3.74 -19.06 -21.06
CA LEU A 39 3.01 -17.80 -21.17
C LEU A 39 3.40 -16.84 -20.04
N LEU A 40 3.54 -17.34 -18.81
CA LEU A 40 4.02 -16.57 -17.65
C LEU A 40 5.43 -15.99 -17.87
N ALA A 41 6.33 -16.77 -18.50
CA ALA A 41 7.67 -16.31 -18.85
C ALA A 41 7.65 -15.19 -19.91
N VAL A 42 6.74 -15.27 -20.89
CA VAL A 42 6.57 -14.24 -21.92
C VAL A 42 5.98 -12.95 -21.32
N PHE A 43 5.10 -13.06 -20.34
CA PHE A 43 4.54 -11.93 -19.59
C PHE A 43 5.47 -11.40 -18.48
N GLY A 44 6.69 -11.93 -18.34
CA GLY A 44 7.65 -11.45 -17.33
C GLY A 44 7.25 -11.74 -15.88
N MET A 45 6.27 -12.64 -15.65
CA MET A 45 5.70 -12.93 -14.33
C MET A 45 6.48 -13.96 -13.51
N ASP A 46 7.52 -14.57 -14.08
CA ASP A 46 8.37 -15.59 -13.42
C ASP A 46 9.27 -15.02 -12.30
N ASN A 47 9.65 -13.73 -12.39
CA ASN A 47 10.58 -13.09 -11.44
C ASN A 47 9.96 -11.95 -10.61
N LEU A 48 8.65 -11.74 -10.68
CA LEU A 48 7.98 -10.68 -9.93
C LEU A 48 7.77 -11.08 -8.48
N ASN A 49 8.51 -10.44 -7.57
CA ASN A 49 8.33 -10.62 -6.14
C ASN A 49 7.14 -9.77 -5.66
N MET A 50 5.92 -10.29 -5.83
CA MET A 50 4.66 -9.59 -5.56
C MET A 50 4.43 -9.27 -4.08
N THR A 51 5.28 -9.80 -3.20
CA THR A 51 5.34 -9.48 -1.78
C THR A 51 5.78 -8.04 -1.50
N LYS A 52 6.43 -7.38 -2.48
CA LYS A 52 6.86 -5.98 -2.38
C LYS A 52 5.83 -5.04 -3.01
N ILE A 53 5.64 -3.86 -2.40
CA ILE A 53 4.74 -2.81 -2.86
C ILE A 53 5.02 -2.44 -4.32
N GLU A 54 6.29 -2.23 -4.66
CA GLU A 54 6.74 -1.91 -6.02
C GLU A 54 6.37 -3.04 -7.00
N GLY A 55 6.67 -4.29 -6.66
CA GLY A 55 6.41 -5.45 -7.52
C GLY A 55 4.92 -5.74 -7.77
N PHE A 56 4.05 -5.42 -6.81
CA PHE A 56 2.59 -5.56 -7.00
C PHE A 56 2.03 -4.54 -8.00
N TYR A 57 2.40 -3.26 -7.86
CA TYR A 57 1.94 -2.22 -8.78
C TYR A 57 2.55 -2.37 -10.17
N GLU A 58 3.82 -2.79 -10.24
CA GLU A 58 4.46 -3.17 -11.49
C GLU A 58 3.72 -4.32 -12.18
N SER A 59 3.30 -5.35 -11.46
CA SER A 59 2.55 -6.49 -12.04
C SER A 59 1.25 -6.07 -12.74
N LYS A 60 0.41 -5.27 -12.07
CA LYS A 60 -0.87 -4.81 -12.67
C LYS A 60 -0.66 -3.87 -13.85
N GLY A 61 0.29 -2.94 -13.75
CA GLY A 61 0.61 -2.04 -14.85
C GLY A 61 1.22 -2.75 -16.05
N HIS A 62 2.09 -3.73 -15.80
CA HIS A 62 2.76 -4.51 -16.83
C HIS A 62 1.77 -5.25 -17.74
N LEU A 63 0.68 -5.80 -17.17
CA LEU A 63 -0.35 -6.48 -17.94
C LEU A 63 -1.06 -5.53 -18.93
N ILE A 64 -1.43 -4.34 -18.48
CA ILE A 64 -2.07 -3.32 -19.34
C ILE A 64 -1.11 -2.84 -20.43
N VAL A 65 0.16 -2.59 -20.07
CA VAL A 65 1.19 -2.15 -21.00
C VAL A 65 1.47 -3.19 -22.09
N ILE A 66 1.59 -4.48 -21.73
CA ILE A 66 1.77 -5.54 -22.73
C ILE A 66 0.55 -5.63 -23.66
N LEU A 67 -0.66 -5.52 -23.11
CA LEU A 67 -1.89 -5.65 -23.88
C LEU A 67 -2.02 -4.49 -24.87
N MET A 68 -1.84 -3.24 -24.43
CA MET A 68 -1.82 -2.05 -25.30
C MET A 68 -0.65 -2.09 -26.29
N GLY A 69 0.55 -2.47 -25.83
CA GLY A 69 1.74 -2.60 -26.67
C GLY A 69 1.56 -3.63 -27.78
N SER A 70 0.86 -4.73 -27.51
CA SER A 70 0.55 -5.75 -28.52
C SER A 70 -0.40 -5.23 -29.61
N ILE A 71 -1.43 -4.47 -29.23
CA ILE A 71 -2.36 -3.83 -30.18
C ILE A 71 -1.62 -2.79 -31.02
N PHE A 72 -0.77 -1.97 -30.37
CA PHE A 72 0.05 -0.99 -31.07
C PHE A 72 1.02 -1.65 -32.06
N ALA A 73 1.68 -2.75 -31.69
CA ALA A 73 2.57 -3.48 -32.57
C ALA A 73 1.85 -4.04 -33.80
N VAL A 74 0.65 -4.60 -33.61
CA VAL A 74 -0.19 -5.08 -34.72
C VAL A 74 -0.60 -3.91 -35.62
N TYR A 75 -1.08 -2.81 -35.04
CA TYR A 75 -1.46 -1.61 -35.79
C TYR A 75 -0.28 -1.04 -36.60
N LEU A 76 0.89 -0.89 -35.98
CA LEU A 76 2.09 -0.39 -36.63
C LEU A 76 2.50 -1.30 -37.79
N SER A 77 2.55 -2.62 -37.58
CA SER A 77 2.91 -3.59 -38.61
C SER A 77 1.96 -3.55 -39.81
N SER A 78 0.66 -3.44 -39.56
CA SER A 78 -0.35 -3.33 -40.62
C SER A 78 -0.24 -2.00 -41.36
N SER A 79 -0.06 -0.90 -40.64
CA SER A 79 0.04 0.44 -41.24
C SER A 79 1.27 0.59 -42.14
N LEU A 80 2.35 -0.14 -41.84
CA LEU A 80 3.60 -0.14 -42.61
C LEU A 80 3.44 -0.75 -44.01
N LEU A 81 2.47 -1.65 -44.17
CA LEU A 81 2.13 -2.29 -45.45
C LEU A 81 1.00 -1.55 -46.18
N VAL A 82 -0.09 -1.23 -45.47
CA VAL A 82 -1.29 -0.63 -46.06
C VAL A 82 -1.02 0.76 -46.62
N LYS A 83 -0.22 1.59 -45.94
CA LYS A 83 0.11 2.94 -46.43
C LYS A 83 0.87 2.91 -47.76
N GLU A 84 1.66 1.87 -48.00
CA GLU A 84 2.44 1.80 -49.23
C GLU A 84 1.59 1.42 -50.45
N GLU A 85 0.56 0.61 -50.22
CA GLU A 85 -0.43 0.28 -51.23
C GLU A 85 -1.31 1.49 -51.54
N ASP A 86 -1.79 2.18 -50.49
CA ASP A 86 -2.66 3.35 -50.62
C ASP A 86 -1.96 4.53 -51.31
N ASP A 87 -0.72 4.83 -50.91
CA ASP A 87 0.11 5.89 -51.49
C ASP A 87 0.78 5.49 -52.81
N LYS A 88 0.59 4.24 -53.27
CA LYS A 88 1.23 3.66 -54.48
C LYS A 88 2.76 3.76 -54.50
N THR A 89 3.38 3.84 -53.33
CA THR A 89 4.85 3.96 -53.23
C THR A 89 5.57 2.63 -53.49
N ILE A 90 4.84 1.51 -53.40
CA ILE A 90 5.38 0.18 -53.68
C ILE A 90 5.82 0.01 -55.14
N GLU A 91 5.12 0.64 -56.08
CA GLU A 91 5.40 0.58 -57.52
C GLU A 91 6.72 1.29 -57.85
N TYR A 92 7.00 2.40 -57.17
CA TYR A 92 8.27 3.11 -57.26
C TYR A 92 9.43 2.30 -56.66
N LEU A 93 9.24 1.69 -55.48
CA LEU A 93 10.24 0.83 -54.85
C LEU A 93 10.61 -0.37 -55.72
N LEU A 94 9.62 -0.96 -56.40
CA LEU A 94 9.81 -2.09 -57.32
C LEU A 94 10.49 -1.70 -58.63
N SER A 95 10.45 -0.42 -59.03
CA SER A 95 11.16 0.06 -60.22
C SER A 95 12.66 0.29 -60.01
N LYS A 96 13.13 0.32 -58.76
CA LYS A 96 14.56 0.45 -58.46
C LYS A 96 15.26 -0.91 -58.57
N PRO A 97 16.55 -0.96 -58.97
CA PRO A 97 17.32 -2.20 -59.06
C PRO A 97 17.77 -2.68 -57.67
N ILE A 98 16.82 -2.84 -56.74
CA ILE A 98 17.05 -3.27 -55.36
C ILE A 98 16.41 -4.65 -55.21
N THR A 99 17.06 -5.56 -54.49
CA THR A 99 16.51 -6.91 -54.29
C THR A 99 15.32 -6.87 -53.33
N ARG A 100 14.31 -7.73 -53.54
CA ARG A 100 13.12 -7.79 -52.67
C ARG A 100 13.52 -8.06 -51.21
N ASN A 101 14.51 -8.92 -51.00
CA ASN A 101 14.99 -9.28 -49.67
C ASN A 101 15.61 -8.10 -48.92
N GLU A 102 16.34 -7.20 -49.60
CA GLU A 102 16.86 -5.98 -48.95
C GLU A 102 15.73 -5.07 -48.45
N ILE A 103 14.68 -4.90 -49.24
CA ILE A 103 13.52 -4.08 -48.87
C ILE A 103 12.81 -4.69 -47.65
N TYR A 104 12.57 -6.01 -47.65
CA TYR A 104 11.96 -6.71 -46.53
C TYR A 104 12.82 -6.63 -45.25
N CYS A 105 14.12 -6.90 -45.35
CA CYS A 105 15.02 -6.83 -44.19
C CYS A 105 15.13 -5.41 -43.63
N ALA A 106 15.20 -4.39 -44.49
CA ALA A 106 15.23 -2.99 -44.05
C ALA A 106 13.96 -2.59 -43.29
N LYS A 107 12.78 -2.99 -43.79
CA LYS A 107 11.50 -2.73 -43.10
C LYS A 107 11.37 -3.49 -41.79
N TYR A 108 11.80 -4.74 -41.76
CA TYR A 108 11.79 -5.53 -40.55
C TYR A 108 12.70 -4.91 -39.47
N MET A 109 13.91 -4.48 -39.85
CA MET A 109 14.80 -3.76 -38.92
C MET A 109 14.21 -2.44 -38.44
N ALA A 110 13.57 -1.66 -39.33
CA ALA A 110 12.90 -0.42 -38.92
C ALA A 110 11.76 -0.69 -37.93
N PHE A 111 10.93 -1.71 -38.19
CA PHE A 111 9.85 -2.11 -37.29
C PHE A 111 10.38 -2.53 -35.91
N VAL A 112 11.41 -3.39 -35.87
CA VAL A 112 12.03 -3.83 -34.61
C VAL A 112 12.59 -2.64 -33.83
N THR A 113 13.32 -1.74 -34.47
CA THR A 113 13.88 -0.55 -33.82
C THR A 113 12.80 0.34 -33.20
N ILE A 114 11.68 0.57 -33.91
CA ILE A 114 10.57 1.38 -33.37
C ILE A 114 9.97 0.70 -32.14
N ILE A 115 9.71 -0.61 -32.19
CA ILE A 115 9.14 -1.35 -31.07
C ILE A 115 10.08 -1.35 -29.86
N THR A 116 11.39 -1.52 -30.06
CA THR A 116 12.36 -1.48 -28.95
C THR A 116 12.46 -0.09 -28.33
N MET A 117 12.39 0.97 -29.14
CA MET A 117 12.45 2.35 -28.64
C MET A 117 11.21 2.70 -27.81
N VAL A 118 10.01 2.34 -28.28
CA VAL A 118 8.76 2.54 -27.53
C VAL A 118 8.79 1.76 -26.21
N LYS A 119 9.33 0.53 -26.19
CA LYS A 119 9.48 -0.24 -24.96
C LYS A 119 10.31 0.48 -23.90
N GLU A 120 11.42 1.11 -24.30
CA GLU A 120 12.30 1.83 -23.38
C GLU A 120 11.65 3.09 -22.82
N GLU A 121 10.94 3.84 -23.66
CA GLU A 121 10.23 5.07 -23.27
C GLU A 121 9.12 4.78 -22.26
N VAL A 122 8.27 3.78 -22.55
CA VAL A 122 7.19 3.35 -21.64
C VAL A 122 7.73 2.81 -20.31
N ALA A 123 8.84 2.05 -20.34
CA ALA A 123 9.45 1.54 -19.11
C ALA A 123 10.02 2.66 -18.23
N PHE A 124 10.58 3.70 -18.83
CA PHE A 124 11.10 4.86 -18.12
C PHE A 124 9.96 5.66 -17.45
N GLU A 125 8.88 5.92 -18.19
CA GLU A 125 7.71 6.67 -17.70
C GLU A 125 7.02 5.96 -16.53
N PHE A 126 6.77 4.65 -16.68
CA PHE A 126 6.13 3.84 -15.65
C PHE A 126 6.98 3.75 -14.36
N LYS A 127 8.30 3.64 -14.49
CA LYS A 127 9.23 3.63 -13.34
C LYS A 127 9.27 4.98 -12.61
N MET A 128 9.16 6.08 -13.34
CA MET A 128 9.11 7.43 -12.76
C MET A 128 7.79 7.67 -12.01
N GLU A 129 6.65 7.31 -12.60
CA GLU A 129 5.34 7.47 -11.98
C GLU A 129 5.20 6.63 -10.72
N SER A 130 5.57 5.34 -10.77
CA SER A 130 5.54 4.45 -9.60
C SER A 130 6.42 4.97 -8.45
N GLY A 131 7.60 5.50 -8.75
CA GLY A 131 8.48 6.13 -7.76
C GLY A 131 7.84 7.33 -7.06
N ILE A 132 7.24 8.25 -7.83
CA ILE A 132 6.57 9.45 -7.28
C ILE A 132 5.35 9.03 -6.45
N VAL A 133 4.56 8.09 -6.94
CA VAL A 133 3.35 7.60 -6.26
C VAL A 133 3.71 6.95 -4.92
N VAL A 134 4.69 6.04 -4.90
CA VAL A 134 5.14 5.38 -3.67
C VAL A 134 5.68 6.40 -2.66
N GLN A 135 6.46 7.38 -3.12
CA GLN A 135 6.98 8.43 -2.26
C GLN A 135 5.87 9.32 -1.70
N ALA A 136 4.92 9.75 -2.52
CA ALA A 136 3.80 10.58 -2.11
C ALA A 136 2.87 9.86 -1.11
N PHE A 137 2.59 8.57 -1.34
CA PHE A 137 1.82 7.76 -0.39
C PHE A 137 2.59 7.54 0.92
N GLY A 138 3.91 7.36 0.87
CA GLY A 138 4.75 7.26 2.05
C GLY A 138 4.75 8.56 2.88
N GLU A 139 4.88 9.71 2.22
CA GLU A 139 4.80 11.03 2.86
C GLU A 139 3.42 11.30 3.46
N LEU A 140 2.35 11.03 2.71
CA LEU A 140 0.96 11.15 3.18
C LEU A 140 0.68 10.25 4.39
N TYR A 141 1.19 9.01 4.39
CA TYR A 141 1.05 8.10 5.52
C TYR A 141 1.75 8.66 6.77
N ASN A 142 2.96 9.18 6.63
CA ASN A 142 3.71 9.75 7.75
C ASN A 142 3.02 11.02 8.30
N GLU A 143 2.49 11.86 7.42
CA GLU A 143 1.74 13.07 7.81
C GLU A 143 0.44 12.72 8.52
N PHE A 144 -0.34 11.79 7.96
CA PHE A 144 -1.57 11.30 8.58
C PHE A 144 -1.31 10.63 9.93
N LYS A 145 -0.21 9.86 10.05
CA LYS A 145 0.20 9.28 11.32
C LYS A 145 0.54 10.35 12.36
N ALA A 146 1.26 11.40 11.97
CA ALA A 146 1.58 12.50 12.86
C ALA A 146 0.32 13.26 13.33
N GLU A 147 -0.64 13.48 12.43
CA GLU A 147 -1.93 14.09 12.76
C GLU A 147 -2.73 13.21 13.74
N LEU A 148 -2.80 11.90 13.50
CA LEU A 148 -3.47 10.95 14.41
C LEU A 148 -2.83 10.93 15.80
N GLU A 149 -1.50 10.97 15.90
CA GLU A 149 -0.82 11.03 17.20
C GLU A 149 -1.14 12.32 17.95
N VAL A 150 -1.21 13.47 17.25
CA VAL A 150 -1.60 14.75 17.84
C VAL A 150 -3.05 14.71 18.32
N ASP A 151 -3.98 14.22 17.51
CA ASP A 151 -5.40 14.12 17.86
C ASP A 151 -5.64 13.12 19.00
N TYR A 152 -4.92 12.01 19.01
CA TYR A 152 -4.96 11.06 20.12
C TYR A 152 -4.50 11.70 21.43
N ASN A 153 -3.35 12.39 21.42
CA ASN A 153 -2.83 13.09 22.59
C ASN A 153 -3.81 14.17 23.08
N ARG A 154 -4.46 14.88 22.15
CA ARG A 154 -5.51 15.86 22.47
C ARG A 154 -6.73 15.20 23.12
N TYR A 155 -7.16 14.05 22.62
CA TYR A 155 -8.27 13.29 23.21
C TYR A 155 -7.95 12.82 24.64
N VAL A 156 -6.73 12.32 24.88
CA VAL A 156 -6.27 11.92 26.21
C VAL A 156 -6.29 13.11 27.18
N LEU A 157 -5.78 14.27 26.77
CA LEU A 157 -5.79 15.50 27.58
C LEU A 157 -7.22 15.95 27.92
N LEU A 158 -8.11 16.03 26.93
CA LEU A 158 -9.53 16.38 27.13
C LEU A 158 -10.23 15.40 28.06
N THR A 159 -9.96 14.10 27.90
CA THR A 159 -10.55 13.06 28.74
C THR A 159 -10.05 13.21 30.18
N ASN A 160 -8.76 13.44 30.39
CA ASN A 160 -8.19 13.69 31.72
C ASN A 160 -8.79 14.95 32.36
N GLU A 161 -8.93 16.05 31.62
CA GLU A 161 -9.59 17.26 32.14
C GLU A 161 -11.05 17.02 32.54
N LEU A 162 -11.82 16.32 31.71
CA LEU A 162 -13.21 15.97 32.00
C LEU A 162 -13.35 15.03 33.19
N LEU A 163 -12.44 14.05 33.32
CA LEU A 163 -12.39 13.16 34.48
C LEU A 163 -12.13 13.97 35.75
N LEU A 164 -11.09 14.80 35.77
CA LEU A 164 -10.72 15.62 36.93
C LEU A 164 -11.83 16.57 37.40
N LYS A 165 -12.62 17.09 36.46
CA LYS A 165 -13.73 17.99 36.76
C LYS A 165 -14.92 17.29 37.44
N ASN A 166 -15.13 16.01 37.12
CA ASN A 166 -16.27 15.23 37.62
C ASN A 166 -15.97 14.44 38.90
N ILE A 167 -14.77 14.61 39.47
CA ILE A 167 -14.37 13.96 40.71
C ILE A 167 -14.95 14.71 41.90
N ASP A 168 -15.58 13.97 42.81
CA ASP A 168 -16.06 14.49 44.09
C ASP A 168 -14.91 14.48 45.10
N TYR A 169 -14.24 15.63 45.21
CA TYR A 169 -13.10 15.84 46.10
C TYR A 169 -13.44 15.66 47.60
N SER A 170 -14.73 15.68 47.98
CA SER A 170 -15.14 15.48 49.38
C SER A 170 -14.98 14.04 49.87
N LYS A 171 -14.80 13.08 48.95
CA LYS A 171 -14.66 11.65 49.28
C LYS A 171 -13.23 11.23 49.63
N PHE A 172 -12.24 12.12 49.46
CA PHE A 172 -10.85 11.84 49.83
C PHE A 172 -10.62 12.09 51.32
N LYS A 173 -9.79 11.27 51.97
CA LYS A 173 -9.39 11.47 53.36
C LYS A 173 -8.53 12.75 53.49
N GLU A 174 -8.68 13.47 54.59
CA GLU A 174 -8.02 14.77 54.82
C GLU A 174 -6.47 14.68 54.86
N ASP A 175 -5.91 13.51 55.17
CA ASP A 175 -4.47 13.25 55.27
C ASP A 175 -3.81 12.86 53.93
N VAL A 176 -4.59 12.77 52.83
CA VAL A 176 -4.12 12.26 51.54
C VAL A 176 -3.87 13.39 50.54
N ASN A 177 -2.73 13.32 49.84
CA ASN A 177 -2.43 14.24 48.73
C ASN A 177 -3.23 13.83 47.48
N VAL A 178 -4.33 14.55 47.23
CA VAL A 178 -5.27 14.24 46.15
C VAL A 178 -4.60 14.26 44.77
N ASN A 179 -3.70 15.21 44.47
CA ASN A 179 -3.02 15.28 43.18
C ASN A 179 -2.21 14.01 42.86
N LYS A 180 -1.55 13.43 43.86
CA LYS A 180 -0.81 12.17 43.70
C LYS A 180 -1.74 10.98 43.46
N VAL A 181 -2.91 10.97 44.09
CA VAL A 181 -3.92 9.91 43.86
C VAL A 181 -4.46 9.99 42.43
N LEU A 182 -4.73 11.20 41.95
CA LEU A 182 -5.19 11.44 40.58
C LEU A 182 -4.15 10.99 39.54
N GLU A 183 -2.87 11.28 39.78
CA GLU A 183 -1.77 10.84 38.93
C GLU A 183 -1.69 9.29 38.87
N ILE A 184 -1.84 8.62 40.01
CA ILE A 184 -1.88 7.14 40.07
C ILE A 184 -3.08 6.60 39.29
N ILE A 185 -4.26 7.21 39.41
CA ILE A 185 -5.46 6.80 38.66
C ILE A 185 -5.24 6.92 37.15
N ILE A 186 -4.62 8.02 36.71
CA ILE A 186 -4.27 8.23 35.29
C ILE A 186 -3.29 7.14 34.83
N TYR A 187 -2.23 6.86 35.59
CA TYR A 187 -1.27 5.82 35.23
C TYR A 187 -1.88 4.42 35.17
N VAL A 188 -2.78 4.07 36.10
CA VAL A 188 -3.49 2.79 36.08
C VAL A 188 -4.41 2.70 34.86
N SER A 189 -5.11 3.78 34.53
CA SER A 189 -5.98 3.87 33.35
C SER A 189 -5.17 3.69 32.05
N GLU A 190 -4.04 4.38 31.91
CA GLU A 190 -3.13 4.24 30.77
C GLU A 190 -2.53 2.83 30.68
N GLY A 191 -2.12 2.25 31.81
CA GLY A 191 -1.60 0.88 31.87
C GLY A 191 -2.62 -0.17 31.44
N LEU A 192 -3.89 -0.02 31.85
CA LEU A 192 -4.98 -0.88 31.40
C LEU A 192 -5.25 -0.71 29.91
N ASN A 193 -5.29 0.53 29.41
CA ASN A 193 -5.45 0.82 27.99
C ASN A 193 -4.36 0.12 27.15
N ASN A 194 -3.09 0.27 27.53
CA ASN A 194 -1.96 -0.36 26.85
C ASN A 194 -2.02 -1.89 26.90
N LYS A 195 -2.43 -2.48 28.04
CA LYS A 195 -2.64 -3.93 28.16
C LYS A 195 -3.68 -4.44 27.17
N PHE A 196 -4.82 -3.75 27.04
CA PHE A 196 -5.87 -4.16 26.12
C PHE A 196 -5.43 -3.98 24.65
N ILE A 197 -4.76 -2.90 24.30
CA ILE A 197 -4.19 -2.73 22.95
C ILE A 197 -3.24 -3.89 22.61
N ALA A 198 -2.34 -4.26 23.53
CA ALA A 198 -1.42 -5.37 23.33
C ALA A 198 -2.12 -6.73 23.24
N GLN A 199 -3.17 -6.97 24.03
CA GLN A 199 -3.96 -8.22 24.01
C GLN A 199 -4.56 -8.51 22.63
N TYR A 200 -4.97 -7.47 21.90
CA TYR A 200 -5.53 -7.59 20.55
C TYR A 200 -4.54 -7.25 19.44
N LYS A 201 -3.22 -7.21 19.74
CA LYS A 201 -2.16 -6.90 18.77
C LYS A 201 -2.36 -5.61 17.99
N GLY A 202 -3.05 -4.61 18.57
CA GLY A 202 -3.39 -3.37 17.88
C GLY A 202 -4.44 -3.50 16.77
N ASP A 203 -5.14 -4.63 16.64
CA ASP A 203 -6.26 -4.78 15.70
C ASP A 203 -7.49 -4.02 16.21
N TYR A 204 -7.65 -2.79 15.73
CA TYR A 204 -8.75 -1.92 16.10
C TYR A 204 -10.14 -2.50 15.80
N LYS A 205 -10.31 -3.33 14.76
CA LYS A 205 -11.60 -3.97 14.49
C LYS A 205 -11.95 -5.00 15.56
N GLU A 206 -10.98 -5.81 15.95
CA GLU A 206 -11.16 -6.83 16.98
C GLU A 206 -11.37 -6.21 18.36
N ILE A 207 -10.69 -5.11 18.66
CA ILE A 207 -10.90 -4.30 19.87
C ILE A 207 -12.34 -3.76 19.90
N MET A 208 -12.80 -3.14 18.82
CA MET A 208 -14.13 -2.54 18.73
C MET A 208 -15.26 -3.58 18.86
N LYS A 209 -15.03 -4.80 18.35
CA LYS A 209 -15.98 -5.92 18.49
C LYS A 209 -16.07 -6.42 19.93
N ASN A 210 -14.99 -6.29 20.71
CA ASN A 210 -14.89 -6.76 22.08
C ASN A 210 -15.02 -5.66 23.14
N THR A 211 -15.40 -4.43 22.76
CA THR A 211 -15.48 -3.25 23.66
C THR A 211 -16.26 -3.51 24.95
N VAL A 212 -17.39 -4.22 24.88
CA VAL A 212 -18.21 -4.54 26.06
C VAL A 212 -17.43 -5.41 27.05
N LYS A 213 -16.75 -6.44 26.54
CA LYS A 213 -15.93 -7.36 27.34
C LYS A 213 -14.75 -6.64 27.98
N ILE A 214 -14.07 -5.78 27.22
CA ILE A 214 -12.94 -4.97 27.70
C ILE A 214 -13.40 -4.06 28.84
N ARG A 215 -14.54 -3.38 28.68
CA ARG A 215 -15.13 -2.54 29.72
C ARG A 215 -15.44 -3.34 30.99
N ASP A 216 -16.10 -4.48 30.85
CA ASP A 216 -16.51 -5.28 32.00
C ASP A 216 -15.29 -5.84 32.77
N GLU A 217 -14.21 -6.20 32.05
CA GLU A 217 -12.95 -6.60 32.66
C GLU A 217 -12.24 -5.43 33.37
N ALA A 218 -12.24 -4.23 32.77
CA ALA A 218 -11.70 -3.02 33.38
C ALA A 218 -12.44 -2.66 34.68
N LEU A 219 -13.78 -2.74 34.68
CA LEU A 219 -14.60 -2.53 35.87
C LEU A 219 -14.30 -3.56 36.96
N SER A 220 -14.10 -4.83 36.59
CA SER A 220 -13.70 -5.87 37.55
C SER A 220 -12.36 -5.55 38.23
N TYR A 221 -11.39 -4.98 37.52
CA TYR A 221 -10.12 -4.57 38.13
C TYR A 221 -10.30 -3.40 39.09
N MET A 222 -11.13 -2.42 38.73
CA MET A 222 -11.44 -1.27 39.59
C MET A 222 -12.18 -1.71 40.86
N ASP A 223 -13.11 -2.66 40.75
CA ASP A 223 -13.83 -3.21 41.90
C ASP A 223 -12.90 -3.94 42.88
N ILE A 224 -11.83 -4.56 42.40
CA ILE A 224 -10.80 -5.19 43.26
C ILE A 224 -10.04 -4.11 44.05
N ILE A 225 -9.71 -2.97 43.42
CA ILE A 225 -8.98 -1.88 44.05
C ILE A 225 -9.85 -1.12 45.06
N MET A 226 -11.17 -1.04 44.84
CA MET A 226 -12.10 -0.28 45.68
C MET A 226 -12.70 -1.08 46.85
N LYS A 227 -12.40 -2.38 47.00
CA LYS A 227 -13.04 -3.27 47.99
C LYS A 227 -12.34 -3.40 49.34
N GLU A 228 -11.37 -2.53 49.66
CA GLU A 228 -10.79 -2.36 51.00
C GLU A 228 -10.98 -0.92 51.50
#